data_AF-A0AA97DZW4-F1
#
_entry.id   AF-A0AA97DZW4-F1
#
_cell.length_a   1.000
_cell.length_b   1.000
_cell.length_c   1.000
_cell.angle_alpha   90.00
_cell.angle_beta   90.00
_cell.angle_gamma   90.00
#
_symmetry.space_group_name_H-M   'P 1'
#
loop_
_entity.id
_entity.type
_entity.pdbx_description
1 polymer ?
#
loop_
_entity_poly.entity_id
_entity_poly.type
_entity_poly.pdbx_seq_one_letter_code
_entity_poly.pdbx_strand_id
1 'polypeptide(L)' 'MNHVSLSGASLVDEYIMVRSVHDDSEQMKQLFIQCWRDIRPVLTGKTACEPRIWAT' A
#
# COMPACT_ATOMS: atom_id res chain seq x y z
N MET A 1 -20.20 8.45 9.38
CA MET A 1 -19.16 9.48 9.56
C MET A 1 -18.18 9.31 8.41
N ASN A 2 -17.96 10.34 7.58
CA ASN A 2 -16.96 10.25 6.51
C ASN A 2 -15.58 10.39 7.15
N HIS A 3 -14.86 9.29 7.26
CA HIS A 3 -13.46 9.30 7.65
C HIS A 3 -12.67 9.86 6.46
N VAL A 4 -12.12 11.06 6.61
CA VAL A 4 -11.25 11.66 5.59
C VAL A 4 -9.91 10.95 5.66
N SER A 5 -9.57 10.22 4.61
CA SER A 5 -8.23 9.65 4.44
C SER A 5 -7.40 10.55 3.54
N LEU A 6 -6.12 10.74 3.91
CA LEU A 6 -5.15 11.45 3.08
C LEU A 6 -4.07 10.46 2.67
N SER A 7 -3.93 10.24 1.37
CA SER A 7 -2.93 9.31 0.82
C SER A 7 -2.11 9.99 -0.27
N GLY A 8 -0.86 9.57 -0.40
CA GLY A 8 0.04 10.07 -1.43
C GLY A 8 1.08 9.02 -1.81
N ALA A 9 1.49 9.05 -3.08
CA ALA A 9 2.58 8.23 -3.61
C ALA A 9 3.63 9.13 -4.25
N SER A 10 4.89 8.78 -4.11
CA SER A 10 6.02 9.52 -4.71
C SER A 10 7.10 8.53 -5.13
N LEU A 11 7.74 8.80 -6.26
CA LEU A 11 8.98 8.12 -6.64
C LEU A 11 10.15 8.86 -5.95
N VAL A 12 10.89 8.14 -5.13
CA VAL A 12 12.10 8.63 -4.45
C VAL A 12 13.25 7.78 -4.96
N ASP A 13 14.07 8.37 -5.83
CA ASP A 13 15.08 7.66 -6.63
C ASP A 13 14.45 6.48 -7.39
N GLU A 14 14.84 5.24 -7.05
CA GLU A 14 14.33 4.00 -7.68
C GLU A 14 13.21 3.34 -6.84
N TYR A 15 12.73 4.00 -5.77
CA TYR A 15 11.75 3.46 -4.84
C TYR A 15 10.40 4.16 -4.92
N ILE A 16 9.34 3.38 -4.99
CA ILE A 16 7.96 3.89 -4.84
C ILE A 16 7.64 3.96 -3.35
N MET A 17 7.40 5.17 -2.84
CA MET A 17 6.97 5.41 -1.47
C MET A 17 5.48 5.77 -1.44
N VAL A 18 4.68 4.92 -0.77
CA VAL A 18 3.25 5.16 -0.52
C VAL A 18 3.06 5.51 0.95
N ARG A 19 2.32 6.59 1.23
CA ARG A 19 2.03 7.09 2.58
C ARG A 19 0.54 7.35 2.70
N SER A 20 -0.03 7.03 3.86
CA SER A 20 -1.44 7.28 4.15
C SER A 20 -1.63 7.67 5.61
N VAL A 21 -2.62 8.50 5.88
CA VAL A 21 -3.09 8.86 7.22
C VAL A 21 -4.59 8.60 7.26
N HIS A 22 -4.99 7.74 8.19
CA HIS A 22 -6.38 7.38 8.50
C HIS A 22 -6.48 7.14 10.00
N ASP A 23 -7.66 7.37 10.58
CA ASP A 23 -7.98 7.02 11.97
C ASP A 23 -8.36 5.54 12.17
N ASP A 24 -8.34 4.73 11.10
CA ASP A 24 -8.62 3.30 11.11
C ASP A 24 -7.42 2.58 10.49
N SER A 25 -6.72 1.80 11.33
CA SER A 25 -5.55 1.04 10.92
C SER A 25 -5.88 -0.08 9.93
N GLU A 26 -7.07 -0.67 10.00
CA GLU A 26 -7.47 -1.72 9.07
C GLU A 26 -7.72 -1.14 7.67
N GLN A 27 -8.32 0.05 7.56
CA GLN A 27 -8.47 0.73 6.27
C GLN A 27 -7.10 1.06 5.64
N MET A 28 -6.18 1.55 6.46
CA MET A 28 -4.82 1.83 6.00
C MET A 28 -4.07 0.56 5.56
N LYS A 29 -4.23 -0.55 6.30
CA LYS A 29 -3.69 -1.86 5.94
C LYS A 29 -4.25 -2.35 4.61
N GLN A 30 -5.57 -2.27 4.39
CA GLN A 30 -6.21 -2.67 3.13
C GLN A 30 -5.70 -1.83 1.95
N LEU A 31 -5.53 -0.52 2.13
CA LEU A 31 -4.93 0.35 1.12
C LEU A 31 -3.53 -0.11 0.72
N PHE A 32 -2.64 -0.40 1.70
CA PHE A 32 -1.30 -0.85 1.39
C PHE A 32 -1.27 -2.24 0.73
N ILE A 33 -2.15 -3.15 1.14
CA ILE A 33 -2.31 -4.46 0.49
C ILE A 33 -2.73 -4.26 -0.97
N GLN A 34 -3.69 -3.37 -1.24
CA GLN A 34 -4.14 -3.09 -2.59
C GLN A 34 -3.01 -2.51 -3.45
N CYS A 35 -2.31 -1.48 -2.97
CA CYS A 35 -1.16 -0.91 -3.67
C CYS A 35 -0.10 -1.98 -3.98
N TRP A 36 0.19 -2.87 -3.03
CA TRP A 36 1.17 -3.92 -3.24
C TRP A 36 0.73 -4.96 -4.29
N ARG A 37 -0.56 -5.33 -4.32
CA ARG A 37 -1.11 -6.25 -5.33
C ARG A 37 -0.96 -5.67 -6.74
N ASP A 38 -1.10 -4.37 -6.90
CA ASP A 38 -1.00 -3.69 -8.19
C ASP A 38 0.47 -3.47 -8.61
N ILE A 39 1.34 -3.11 -7.67
CA ILE A 39 2.74 -2.77 -7.94
C ILE A 39 3.62 -4.02 -8.14
N ARG A 40 3.42 -5.06 -7.31
CA ARG A 40 4.32 -6.23 -7.27
C ARG A 40 4.48 -6.93 -8.63
N PRO A 41 3.42 -7.21 -9.41
CA PRO A 41 3.55 -7.89 -10.70
C PRO A 41 4.37 -7.08 -11.70
N VAL A 42 4.19 -5.76 -11.70
CA VAL A 42 4.89 -4.86 -12.61
C VAL A 42 6.38 -4.77 -12.26
N LEU A 43 6.73 -4.72 -10.97
CA LEU A 43 8.11 -4.60 -10.53
C LEU A 43 8.89 -5.92 -10.54
N THR A 44 8.23 -7.05 -10.27
CA THR A 44 8.92 -8.33 -10.02
C THR A 44 8.60 -9.43 -11.01
N GLY A 45 7.60 -9.25 -11.89
CA GLY A 45 7.08 -10.29 -12.78
C GLY A 45 6.39 -11.45 -12.04
N LYS A 46 6.15 -11.34 -10.73
CA LYS A 46 5.50 -12.37 -9.90
C LYS A 46 4.03 -12.02 -9.67
N THR A 47 3.18 -13.02 -9.55
CA THR A 47 1.76 -12.84 -9.23
C THR A 47 1.55 -12.02 -7.97
N ALA A 48 0.41 -11.37 -7.80
CA ALA A 48 0.13 -10.62 -6.57
C ALA A 48 0.05 -11.58 -5.35
N CYS A 49 0.65 -11.19 -4.22
CA CYS A 49 0.44 -11.84 -2.92
C CYS A 49 0.44 -10.77 -1.83
N GLU A 50 -0.10 -11.06 -0.64
CA GLU A 50 -0.07 -10.09 0.44
C GLU A 50 1.36 -9.83 0.95
N PRO A 51 1.66 -8.60 1.42
CA PRO A 51 2.94 -8.28 2.04
C PRO A 51 3.17 -9.12 3.30
N ARG A 52 4.38 -9.70 3.45
CA ARG A 52 4.74 -10.51 4.63
C ARG A 52 4.74 -9.75 5.95
N ILE A 53 4.86 -8.42 5.90
CA ILE A 53 4.83 -7.55 7.09
C ILE A 53 3.50 -7.62 7.86
N TRP A 54 2.44 -8.10 7.22
CA TRP A 54 1.10 -8.23 7.80
C TRP A 54 0.74 -9.65 8.24
N ALA A 55 1.69 -10.60 8.19
CA ALA A 55 1.49 -12.01 8.52
C ALA A 55 1.75 -12.36 10.01
N THR A 56 1.99 -11.35 10.85
CA THR A 56 2.10 -11.41 12.32
C THR A 56 0.88 -10.79 12.97
#